data_AF-A0A7S3ZMK4-F1
#
_entry.id   AF-A0A7S3ZMK4-F1
#
_cell.length_a   1.000
_cell.length_b   1.000
_cell.length_c   1.000
_cell.angle_alpha   90.00
_cell.angle_beta   90.00
_cell.angle_gamma   90.00
#
_symmetry.space_group_name_H-M   'P 1'
#
loop_
_entity.id
_entity.type
_entity.pdbx_description
1 polymer ?
#
loop_
_entity_poly.entity_id
_entity_poly.type
_entity_poly.pdbx_seq_one_letter_code
_entity_poly.pdbx_strand_id
1 'polypeptide(L)'
;VLERFSAPLGAVDATRTLCLIKCVDEAGVVVSSSELILARPADLRLSAAQVKYEARGREVALETNATALFVVLTTRSLGRFADNAFALLPGRPRALEFLPFGAFDSG
;
A
#
# COMPACT_ATOMS: atom_id res chain seq x y z
N VAL A 1 3.05 -23.79 -15.19
CA VAL A 1 4.53 -23.71 -15.27
C VAL A 1 4.95 -22.69 -14.24
N LEU A 2 5.88 -23.03 -13.33
CA LEU A 2 6.37 -22.11 -12.31
C LEU A 2 7.67 -21.49 -12.83
N GLU A 3 7.57 -20.30 -13.42
CA GLU A 3 8.75 -19.56 -13.88
C GLU A 3 9.38 -18.84 -12.69
N ARG A 4 10.68 -19.07 -12.47
CA ARG A 4 11.46 -18.40 -11.44
C ARG A 4 12.11 -17.17 -12.06
N PHE A 5 11.75 -16.00 -11.56
CA PHE A 5 12.44 -14.76 -11.89
C PHE A 5 13.58 -14.53 -10.90
N SER A 6 14.75 -14.18 -11.41
CA SER A 6 15.90 -13.76 -10.60
C SER A 6 16.29 -12.36 -11.01
N ALA A 7 16.26 -11.42 -10.06
CA ALA A 7 16.80 -10.09 -10.24
C ALA A 7 18.17 -10.02 -9.55
N PRO A 8 19.20 -9.42 -10.18
CA PRO A 8 20.47 -9.18 -9.52
C PRO A 8 20.29 -8.13 -8.42
N LEU A 9 20.18 -8.56 -7.16
CA LEU A 9 19.99 -7.67 -6.00
C LEU A 9 21.30 -7.25 -5.32
N GLY A 10 22.46 -7.67 -5.82
CA GLY A 10 23.76 -7.52 -5.14
C GLY A 10 24.19 -6.08 -4.85
N ALA A 11 23.59 -5.08 -5.51
CA ALA A 11 23.84 -3.65 -5.28
C ALA A 11 22.69 -2.93 -4.55
N VAL A 12 21.62 -3.64 -4.17
CA VAL A 12 20.44 -3.03 -3.53
C VAL A 12 20.67 -2.91 -2.02
N ASP A 13 20.58 -1.70 -1.49
CA ASP A 13 20.51 -1.49 -0.03
C ASP A 13 19.12 -1.89 0.48
N ALA A 14 19.02 -3.15 0.91
CA ALA A 14 17.78 -3.73 1.44
C ALA A 14 17.20 -2.96 2.65
N THR A 15 18.00 -2.16 3.36
CA THR A 15 17.52 -1.37 4.51
C THR A 15 16.82 -0.07 4.10
N ARG A 16 16.97 0.36 2.84
CA ARG A 16 16.44 1.62 2.29
C ARG A 16 15.57 1.44 1.06
N THR A 17 15.48 0.22 0.54
CA THR A 17 14.73 -0.08 -0.68
C THR A 17 13.56 -1.02 -0.41
N LEU A 18 12.43 -0.72 -1.05
CA LEU A 18 11.27 -1.58 -1.14
C LEU A 18 11.19 -2.14 -2.57
N CYS A 19 10.96 -3.43 -2.73
CA CYS A 19 10.72 -4.02 -4.05
C CYS A 19 9.23 -3.93 -4.37
N LEU A 20 8.90 -3.32 -5.52
CA LEU A 20 7.53 -3.25 -6.04
C LEU A 20 7.35 -4.30 -7.13
N ILE A 21 6.49 -5.26 -6.88
CA ILE A 21 6.12 -6.31 -7.82
C ILE A 21 4.79 -5.92 -8.44
N LYS A 22 4.70 -5.96 -9.77
CA LYS A 22 3.47 -5.63 -10.50
C LYS A 22 3.15 -6.74 -11.49
N CYS A 23 1.91 -7.18 -11.49
CA CYS A 23 1.34 -7.96 -12.57
C CYS A 23 0.63 -6.99 -13.52
N VAL A 24 0.95 -7.10 -14.81
CA VAL A 24 0.36 -6.29 -15.88
C VAL A 24 -0.34 -7.19 -16.88
N ASP A 25 -1.45 -6.74 -17.44
CA ASP A 25 -2.12 -7.42 -18.55
C ASP A 25 -1.41 -7.14 -19.89
N GLU A 26 -1.96 -7.68 -20.99
CA GLU A 26 -1.42 -7.51 -22.34
C GLU A 26 -1.41 -6.04 -22.81
N ALA A 27 -2.31 -5.20 -22.27
CA ALA A 27 -2.36 -3.77 -22.55
C ALA A 27 -1.40 -2.95 -21.67
N GLY A 28 -0.67 -3.60 -20.76
CA GLY A 28 0.24 -2.96 -19.80
C GLY A 28 -0.45 -2.35 -18.57
N VAL A 29 -1.74 -2.64 -18.37
CA VAL A 29 -2.49 -2.18 -17.20
C VAL A 29 -2.07 -3.01 -15.99
N VAL A 30 -1.76 -2.34 -14.88
CA VAL A 30 -1.43 -3.02 -13.62
C VAL A 30 -2.70 -3.63 -13.03
N VAL A 31 -2.78 -4.97 -13.04
CA VAL A 31 -3.91 -5.74 -12.50
C VAL A 31 -3.68 -6.16 -11.04
N SER A 32 -2.43 -6.19 -10.59
CA SER A 32 -2.07 -6.47 -9.21
C SER A 32 -0.71 -5.86 -8.87
N SER A 33 -0.54 -5.41 -7.63
CA SER A 33 0.75 -4.98 -7.10
C SER A 33 0.99 -5.59 -5.73
N SER A 34 2.25 -5.86 -5.41
CA SER A 34 2.68 -6.33 -4.10
C SER A 34 4.02 -5.70 -3.75
N GLU A 35 4.15 -5.28 -2.50
CA GLU A 35 5.37 -4.74 -1.94
C GLU A 35 6.12 -5.81 -1.16
N LEU A 36 7.40 -5.99 -1.48
CA LEU A 36 8.30 -6.87 -0.76
C LEU A 36 9.35 -6.05 0.00
N ILE A 37 9.35 -6.23 1.32
CA ILE A 37 10.37 -5.69 2.22
C ILE A 37 11.59 -6.62 2.16
N LEU A 38 12.77 -6.03 1.93
CA LEU A 38 14.01 -6.78 1.68
C LEU A 38 14.89 -6.96 2.93
N ALA A 39 14.56 -6.28 4.03
CA ALA A 39 15.23 -6.38 5.32
C ALA A 39 14.21 -6.54 6.46
N ARG A 40 14.65 -6.96 7.64
CA ARG A 40 13.75 -7.05 8.80
C ARG A 40 13.24 -5.65 9.15
N PRO A 41 11.99 -5.49 9.61
CA PRO A 41 11.45 -4.17 9.98
C PRO A 41 12.33 -3.37 10.95
N ALA A 42 13.00 -4.05 11.89
CA ALA A 42 13.90 -3.43 12.86
C ALA A 42 15.21 -2.86 12.24
N ASP A 43 15.60 -3.34 11.05
CA ASP A 43 16.81 -2.90 10.36
C ASP A 43 16.53 -1.82 9.30
N LEU A 44 15.25 -1.51 9.04
CA LEU A 44 14.85 -0.52 8.04
C LEU A 44 15.21 0.89 8.47
N ARG A 45 15.75 1.66 7.52
CA ARG A 45 16.14 3.06 7.70
C ARG A 45 15.12 3.98 7.05
N LEU A 46 13.93 4.03 7.63
CA LEU A 46 12.83 4.87 7.15
C LEU A 46 12.79 6.21 7.88
N SER A 47 12.48 7.27 7.13
CA SER A 47 12.10 8.54 7.73
C SER A 47 10.74 8.39 8.43
N ALA A 48 10.53 9.15 9.51
CA ALA A 48 9.24 9.20 10.18
C ALA A 48 8.16 9.71 9.22
N ALA A 49 7.17 8.87 8.92
CA ALA A 49 6.08 9.20 8.02
C ALA A 49 4.93 9.88 8.77
N GLN A 50 4.36 10.90 8.14
CA GLN A 50 3.10 11.53 8.50
C GLN A 50 2.09 11.23 7.40
N VAL A 51 1.10 10.41 7.74
CA VAL A 51 -0.01 10.08 6.86
C VAL A 51 -1.13 11.08 7.09
N LYS A 52 -1.63 11.68 6.03
CA LYS A 52 -2.85 12.48 6.04
C LYS A 52 -3.95 11.71 5.31
N TYR A 53 -5.18 11.93 5.75
CA TYR A 53 -6.33 11.31 5.13
C TYR A 53 -7.49 12.29 5.00
N GLU A 54 -8.33 12.05 4.01
CA GLU A 54 -9.62 12.70 3.83
C GLU A 54 -10.66 11.63 3.50
N ALA A 55 -11.76 11.60 4.26
CA ALA A 55 -12.86 10.68 4.02
C ALA A 55 -14.07 11.43 3.47
N ARG A 56 -14.64 10.96 2.36
CA ARG A 56 -15.83 11.53 1.71
C ARG A 56 -16.78 10.41 1.32
N GLY A 57 -17.89 10.29 2.04
CA GLY A 57 -18.79 9.17 1.88
C GLY A 57 -18.06 7.85 2.11
N ARG A 58 -18.00 7.00 1.08
CA ARG A 58 -17.33 5.70 1.13
C ARG A 58 -15.86 5.76 0.71
N GLU A 59 -15.36 6.89 0.22
CA GLU A 59 -13.98 7.00 -0.23
C GLU A 59 -13.07 7.55 0.87
N VAL A 60 -11.87 7.00 0.98
CA VAL A 60 -10.78 7.50 1.82
C VAL A 60 -9.57 7.78 0.95
N ALA A 61 -9.22 9.05 0.80
CA ALA A 61 -8.00 9.51 0.15
C ALA A 61 -6.87 9.60 1.19
N LEU A 62 -5.68 9.14 0.81
CA LEU A 62 -4.50 9.05 1.66
C LEU A 62 -3.29 9.65 0.96
N GLU A 63 -2.49 10.41 1.69
CA GLU A 63 -1.18 10.89 1.26
C GLU A 63 -0.16 10.79 2.40
N THR A 64 1.13 10.77 2.05
CA THR A 64 2.22 10.71 3.04
C THR A 64 3.43 11.51 2.58
N ASN A 65 4.17 12.08 3.54
CA ASN A 65 5.42 12.80 3.27
C ASN A 65 6.65 11.86 3.13
N ALA A 66 6.56 10.63 3.63
CA ALA A 66 7.61 9.60 3.57
C ALA A 66 6.98 8.21 3.49
N THR A 67 7.78 7.18 3.16
CA THR A 67 7.28 5.80 3.07
C THR A 67 6.68 5.34 4.40
N ALA A 68 5.37 5.08 4.42
CA ALA A 68 4.67 4.50 5.55
C ALA A 68 4.40 3.02 5.26
N LEU A 69 4.93 2.13 6.09
CA LEU A 69 4.71 0.68 5.95
C LEU A 69 3.58 0.24 6.87
N PHE A 70 2.88 -0.83 6.46
CA PHE A 70 1.79 -1.45 7.23
C PHE A 70 0.71 -0.44 7.62
N VAL A 71 0.31 0.42 6.68
CA VAL A 71 -0.79 1.35 6.91
C VAL A 71 -2.08 0.55 7.07
N VAL A 72 -2.64 0.62 8.28
CA VAL A 72 -3.89 -0.05 8.62
C VAL A 72 -4.98 0.99 8.86
N LEU A 73 -6.06 0.88 8.10
CA LEU A 73 -7.26 1.68 8.28
C LEU A 73 -8.22 0.92 9.21
N THR A 74 -8.75 1.64 10.18
CA THR A 74 -9.76 1.15 11.11
C THR A 74 -10.96 2.08 11.10
N THR A 75 -12.16 1.53 11.28
CA THR A 75 -13.40 2.30 11.36
C THR A 75 -14.30 1.72 12.44
N ARG A 76 -15.26 2.53 12.91
CA ARG A 76 -16.33 2.09 13.81
C ARG A 76 -17.50 1.47 13.05
N SER A 77 -17.60 1.72 11.74
CA SER A 77 -18.67 1.19 10.90
C SER A 77 -18.42 -0.28 10.53
N LEU A 78 -19.49 -1.04 10.37
CA LEU A 78 -19.39 -2.45 9.96
C LEU A 78 -19.15 -2.55 8.45
N GLY A 79 -18.01 -3.10 8.06
CA GLY A 79 -17.63 -3.26 6.67
C GLY A 79 -16.17 -3.65 6.53
N ARG A 80 -15.63 -3.47 5.33
CA ARG A 80 -14.21 -3.67 5.02
C ARG A 80 -13.69 -2.57 4.10
N PHE A 81 -12.41 -2.27 4.18
CA PHE A 81 -11.75 -1.47 3.14
C PHE A 81 -11.41 -2.34 1.93
N ALA A 82 -11.46 -1.76 0.73
CA ALA A 82 -11.09 -2.42 -0.51
C ALA A 82 -9.63 -2.91 -0.51
N ASP A 83 -8.77 -2.22 0.24
CA ASP A 83 -7.44 -2.69 0.60
C ASP A 83 -7.04 -2.24 2.01
N ASN A 84 -6.17 -2.98 2.68
CA ASN A 84 -5.68 -2.68 4.01
C ASN A 84 -4.30 -3.31 4.26
N ALA A 85 -3.56 -2.81 5.25
CA ALA A 85 -2.22 -3.29 5.59
C ALA A 85 -1.21 -3.24 4.42
N PHE A 86 -1.08 -2.06 3.81
CA PHE A 86 -0.25 -1.83 2.63
C PHE A 86 0.87 -0.81 2.89
N ALA A 87 1.78 -0.64 1.93
CA ALA A 87 2.73 0.47 1.94
C ALA A 87 2.14 1.71 1.24
N LEU A 88 2.25 2.87 1.87
CA LEU A 88 1.92 4.16 1.25
C LEU A 88 3.22 4.89 0.93
N LEU A 89 3.39 5.26 -0.35
CA LEU A 89 4.62 5.83 -0.87
C LEU A 89 4.48 7.35 -1.08
N PRO A 90 5.53 8.14 -0.79
CA PRO A 90 5.48 9.59 -1.01
C PRO A 90 5.33 9.91 -2.50
N GLY A 91 4.55 10.94 -2.82
CA GLY A 91 4.25 11.33 -4.20
C GLY A 91 3.33 10.37 -4.95
N ARG A 92 2.74 9.37 -4.26
CA ARG A 92 1.74 8.45 -4.82
C ARG A 92 0.51 8.39 -3.92
N PRO A 93 -0.36 9.41 -3.97
CA PRO A 93 -1.61 9.39 -3.22
C PRO A 93 -2.45 8.17 -3.57
N ARG A 94 -3.20 7.68 -2.60
CA ARG A 94 -4.03 6.49 -2.76
C ARG A 94 -5.46 6.79 -2.32
N ALA A 95 -6.43 6.45 -3.15
CA ALA A 95 -7.84 6.45 -2.79
C ALA A 95 -8.32 5.00 -2.63
N LEU A 96 -9.11 4.75 -1.59
CA LEU A 96 -9.66 3.44 -1.27
C LEU A 96 -11.14 3.57 -0.96
N GLU A 97 -11.91 2.57 -1.36
CA GLU A 97 -13.33 2.48 -1.03
C GLU A 97 -13.54 1.68 0.26
N PHE A 98 -14.39 2.17 1.14
CA PHE A 98 -14.99 1.43 2.23
C PHE A 98 -16.26 0.74 1.74
N LEU A 99 -16.33 -0.58 1.95
CA LEU A 99 -17.39 -1.47 1.55
C LEU A 99 -18.22 -1.83 2.79
N PRO A 100 -19.34 -1.13 3.04
CA PRO A 100 -20.21 -1.38 4.19
C PRO A 100 -20.92 -2.72 4.05
N PHE A 101 -21.17 -3.41 5.17
CA PHE A 101 -21.97 -4.66 5.17
C PHE A 101 -23.49 -4.41 5.18
N GLY A 102 -23.92 -3.16 5.27
CA GLY A 102 -25.31 -2.75 5.29
C GLY A 102 -25.49 -1.32 4.81
N ALA A 103 -26.60 -0.68 5.20
CA ALA A 103 -26.80 0.74 4.93
C ALA A 103 -25.63 1.55 5.49
N PHE A 104 -25.08 2.43 4.66
CA PHE A 104 -23.97 3.30 5.03
C PHE A 104 -24.48 4.70 5.26
N ASP A 105 -24.53 5.07 6.53
CA ASP A 105 -24.76 6.44 6.95
C ASP A 105 -23.39 7.12 7.06
N SER A 106 -23.14 8.10 6.20
CA SER A 106 -21.86 8.80 6.15
C SER A 106 -21.72 9.89 7.22
N GLY A 107 -22.79 10.18 7.98
CA GLY A 107 -22.83 11.33 8.90
C GLY A 107 -22.86 12.67 8.18
#